data_AF-A0AAN6J3Y7-F1
#
_entry.id   AF-A0AAN6J3Y7-F1
#
_cell.length_a   1.000
_cell.length_b   1.000
_cell.length_c   1.000
_cell.angle_alpha   90.00
_cell.angle_beta   90.00
_cell.angle_gamma   90.00
#
_symmetry.space_group_name_H-M   'P 1'
#
loop_
_entity.id
_entity.type
_entity.pdbx_description
1 polymer ?
#
loop_
_entity_poly.entity_id
_entity_poly.type
_entity_poly.pdbx_seq_one_letter_code
_entity_poly.pdbx_strand_id
1 'polypeptide(L)'
;MPLGTRKSSTNPWSLVVLQKAVNLGTNHGTMKKSSVYRADSFICASAIHSGFLRDVEGGCGVLTLTGEQSSYISSERFGIHSIGFDSYFPRSFGFKVGSKTACKDLRWPGLAASVTLTTILSLFTTSPAVFFWSIFTGLFFHVALVSDPPTLNRDTLPDMFTLLSMAIAQFLPAAFVAWVMYRYAVTRSLRGLTAQVEKTVLWLGPAWVGALNNYTFDKLPIQRLTIHDIRAQPGAVSTLIAIVLIIGSIAIGQAYAFLVEGRFASFQNRPSLIRQGLLIGLFVNGVARWGFASILQTPGELLADGQRGSILPDVAVLAAGVDNITFSLGSLPIHDARMAVTYYGMSALVNDVERFRGPGGDVGTGNVTWTWNRHTHTSDQEAGDSPLREYFRFGYVTGDHTGDYTRAGKWNSDGSWEQMEAGPSL
;
A
#
# COMPACT_ATOMS: atom_id res chain seq x y z
N MET A 1 11.82 -8.94 15.39
CA MET A 1 10.45 -9.49 15.45
C MET A 1 9.78 -9.16 14.13
N PRO A 2 9.38 -10.15 13.33
CA PRO A 2 8.50 -9.88 12.21
C PRO A 2 7.14 -9.36 12.69
N LEU A 3 6.58 -8.43 11.95
CA LEU A 3 5.20 -7.97 12.15
C LEU A 3 4.41 -8.38 10.91
N GLY A 4 3.91 -9.62 10.95
CA GLY A 4 2.96 -10.14 9.98
C GLY A 4 1.64 -9.38 10.06
N THR A 5 0.97 -9.28 8.92
CA THR A 5 -0.29 -8.57 8.68
C THR A 5 -1.39 -8.96 9.66
N ARG A 6 -1.48 -8.23 10.77
CA ARG A 6 -2.75 -7.98 11.43
C ARG A 6 -2.78 -6.50 11.74
N LYS A 7 -3.75 -5.79 11.13
CA LYS A 7 -4.10 -4.41 11.51
C LYS A 7 -4.29 -4.46 13.03
N SER A 8 -3.30 -3.96 13.75
CA SER A 8 -3.50 -3.52 15.11
C SER A 8 -4.70 -2.58 15.09
N SER A 9 -5.49 -2.59 16.16
CA SER A 9 -6.56 -1.63 16.39
C SER A 9 -5.96 -0.24 16.66
N THR A 10 -5.12 0.23 15.74
CA THR A 10 -4.44 1.50 15.81
C THR A 10 -5.45 2.62 15.61
N ASN A 11 -5.37 3.65 16.45
CA ASN A 11 -6.19 4.83 16.42
C ASN A 11 -6.11 5.45 15.01
N PRO A 12 -7.24 5.53 14.28
CA PRO A 12 -7.25 5.64 12.82
C PRO A 12 -6.90 7.04 12.27
N TRP A 13 -6.23 7.88 13.04
CA TRP A 13 -5.88 9.27 12.69
C TRP A 13 -4.36 9.54 12.64
N SER A 14 -3.51 8.56 12.95
CA SER A 14 -2.06 8.76 12.94
C SER A 14 -1.46 8.46 11.57
N LEU A 15 -0.79 9.48 11.03
CA LEU A 15 0.09 9.35 9.89
C LEU A 15 1.53 9.17 10.42
N VAL A 16 2.15 8.04 10.14
CA VAL A 16 3.57 7.81 10.47
C VAL A 16 4.39 8.04 9.21
N VAL A 17 5.06 9.19 9.13
CA VAL A 17 6.01 9.50 8.06
C VAL A 17 7.42 9.23 8.58
N LEU A 18 8.00 8.11 8.16
CA LEU A 18 9.39 7.80 8.48
C LEU A 18 10.26 8.15 7.29
N GLN A 19 11.08 9.19 7.47
CA GLN A 19 12.06 9.58 6.47
C GLN A 19 13.26 8.64 6.56
N LYS A 20 13.67 8.08 5.42
CA LYS A 20 14.87 7.23 5.33
C LYS A 20 16.08 8.02 5.81
N ALA A 21 16.76 7.50 6.83
CA ALA A 21 18.02 8.05 7.28
C ALA A 21 19.08 7.83 6.18
N VAL A 22 19.61 8.93 5.64
CA VAL A 22 20.90 8.92 4.96
C VAL A 22 21.96 8.55 5.99
N ASN A 23 22.92 7.69 5.62
CA ASN A 23 24.05 7.27 6.46
C ASN A 23 24.76 8.50 7.05
N LEU A 24 24.35 8.90 8.25
CA LEU A 24 25.12 9.78 9.11
C LEU A 24 26.11 8.87 9.81
N GLY A 25 27.39 9.14 9.56
CA GLY A 25 28.53 8.34 10.00
C GLY A 25 28.44 7.85 11.44
N THR A 26 29.22 6.79 11.68
CA THR A 26 29.42 6.04 12.93
C THR A 26 29.52 6.89 14.18
N ASN A 27 28.39 7.41 14.65
CA ASN A 27 28.21 7.90 16.01
C ASN A 27 27.22 6.95 16.66
N HIS A 28 27.76 6.10 17.55
CA HIS A 28 27.03 5.14 18.39
C HIS A 28 25.96 5.86 19.21
N GLY A 29 24.83 6.16 18.57
CA GLY A 29 23.61 6.54 19.26
C GLY A 29 23.04 5.32 19.95
N THR A 30 22.67 5.45 21.21
CA THR A 30 22.02 4.41 21.98
C THR A 30 20.72 4.00 21.29
N MET A 31 20.67 2.76 20.77
CA MET A 31 19.43 2.16 20.27
C MET A 31 18.45 1.94 21.42
N LYS A 32 17.15 2.06 21.14
CA LYS A 32 16.14 1.73 22.13
C LYS A 32 16.21 0.23 22.45
N LYS A 33 16.47 -0.12 23.72
CA LYS A 33 16.59 -1.52 24.17
C LYS A 33 15.37 -2.34 23.71
N SER A 34 15.63 -3.54 23.17
CA SER A 34 14.63 -4.52 22.71
C SER A 34 13.76 -4.12 21.51
N SER A 35 14.29 -3.34 20.55
CA SER A 35 13.54 -2.88 19.37
C SER A 35 14.19 -3.25 18.04
N VAL A 36 14.64 -4.50 17.88
CA VAL A 36 15.19 -5.00 16.61
C VAL A 36 14.11 -5.73 15.81
N TYR A 37 13.83 -5.22 14.63
CA TYR A 37 12.81 -5.72 13.70
C TYR A 37 13.47 -6.23 12.42
N ARG A 38 12.81 -7.18 11.77
CA ARG A 38 13.23 -7.74 10.48
C ARG A 38 13.07 -6.68 9.40
N ALA A 39 13.95 -6.61 8.39
CA ALA A 39 13.93 -5.50 7.42
C ALA A 39 12.67 -5.41 6.54
N ASP A 40 11.87 -6.46 6.49
CA ASP A 40 10.57 -6.53 5.81
C ASP A 40 9.37 -6.15 6.71
N SER A 41 9.59 -5.94 8.02
CA SER A 41 8.53 -5.50 8.94
C SER A 41 8.05 -4.08 8.61
N PHE A 42 6.74 -3.86 8.73
CA PHE A 42 6.16 -2.51 8.60
C PHE A 42 6.79 -1.56 9.61
N ILE A 43 7.44 -0.51 9.10
CA ILE A 43 8.24 0.41 9.93
C ILE A 43 7.35 1.15 10.95
N CYS A 44 6.15 1.57 10.54
CA CYS A 44 5.21 2.28 11.41
C CYS A 44 4.68 1.40 12.56
N ALA A 45 4.27 0.17 12.25
CA ALA A 45 3.85 -0.80 13.24
C ALA A 45 5.00 -1.14 14.21
N SER A 46 6.23 -1.24 13.69
CA SER A 46 7.43 -1.48 14.49
C SER A 46 7.75 -0.29 15.42
N ALA A 47 7.51 0.94 14.96
CA ALA A 47 7.69 2.14 15.76
C ALA A 47 6.68 2.24 16.91
N ILE A 48 5.42 1.86 16.69
CA ILE A 48 4.39 1.82 17.74
C ILE A 48 4.66 0.66 18.70
N HIS A 49 4.95 -0.54 18.18
CA HIS A 49 5.26 -1.72 19.00
C HIS A 49 6.47 -1.50 19.92
N SER A 50 7.50 -0.79 19.44
CA SER A 50 8.66 -0.45 20.29
C SER A 50 8.35 0.68 21.27
N GLY A 51 7.20 1.34 21.18
CA GLY A 51 6.85 2.57 21.90
C GLY A 51 7.71 3.76 21.46
N PHE A 52 8.34 3.70 20.29
CA PHE A 52 9.09 4.81 19.73
C PHE A 52 8.11 5.91 19.28
N LEU A 53 7.00 5.55 18.64
CA LEU A 53 5.90 6.48 18.33
C LEU A 53 4.64 6.11 19.10
N ARG A 54 3.78 7.11 19.31
CA ARG A 54 2.42 6.89 19.77
C ARG A 54 1.52 6.71 18.57
N ASP A 55 0.56 5.84 18.75
CA ASP A 55 -0.43 5.49 17.77
C ASP A 55 -1.44 6.62 17.44
N VAL A 56 -1.45 7.70 18.22
CA VAL A 56 -2.34 8.86 18.00
C VAL A 56 -1.68 10.01 17.25
N GLU A 57 -0.40 10.23 17.48
CA GLU A 57 0.32 11.41 17.02
C GLU A 57 1.17 11.10 15.78
N GLY A 58 1.48 9.82 15.55
CA GLY A 58 2.49 9.44 14.56
C GLY A 58 3.83 10.11 14.88
N GLY A 59 4.60 10.43 13.84
CA GLY A 59 5.83 11.20 13.96
C GLY A 59 6.94 10.72 13.04
N CYS A 60 8.07 11.41 13.10
CA CYS A 60 9.27 11.07 12.36
C CYS A 60 10.37 10.54 13.27
N GLY A 61 11.29 9.78 12.69
CA GLY A 61 12.44 9.27 13.38
C GLY A 61 13.45 8.65 12.44
N VAL A 62 14.64 8.43 12.98
CA VAL A 62 15.77 7.84 12.27
C VAL A 62 15.80 6.36 12.63
N LEU A 63 15.72 5.53 11.60
CA LEU A 63 15.97 4.10 11.70
C LEU A 63 17.46 3.82 11.47
N THR A 64 18.01 2.92 12.28
CA THR A 64 19.36 2.42 12.14
C THR A 64 19.26 1.00 11.61
N LEU A 65 19.87 0.74 10.45
CA LEU A 65 20.02 -0.62 9.93
C LEU A 65 21.01 -1.36 10.82
N THR A 66 20.56 -2.47 11.40
CA THR A 66 21.40 -3.41 12.12
C THR A 66 21.75 -4.58 11.20
N GLY A 67 22.82 -5.29 11.56
CA GLY A 67 23.24 -6.47 10.82
C GLY A 67 22.25 -7.63 10.93
N GLU A 68 22.79 -8.82 10.69
CA GLU A 68 22.06 -10.06 10.85
C GLU A 68 21.59 -10.26 12.30
N GLN A 69 20.48 -10.99 12.46
CA GLN A 69 20.00 -11.49 13.74
C GLN A 69 19.68 -12.97 13.58
N SER A 70 20.01 -13.79 14.57
CA SER A 70 19.84 -15.25 14.56
C SER A 70 18.41 -15.70 14.89
N SER A 71 17.68 -14.94 15.69
CA SER A 71 16.29 -15.25 16.02
C SER A 71 15.48 -14.01 16.37
N TYR A 72 14.15 -14.16 16.32
CA TYR A 72 13.24 -13.12 16.77
C TYR A 72 12.14 -13.69 17.65
N ILE A 73 12.03 -13.15 18.86
CA ILE A 73 11.03 -13.59 19.85
C ILE A 73 9.69 -12.90 19.59
N SER A 74 8.60 -13.66 19.66
CA SER A 74 7.23 -13.12 19.61
C SER A 74 6.95 -12.28 20.87
N SER A 75 6.35 -11.10 20.73
CA SER A 75 5.89 -10.33 21.89
C SER A 75 4.70 -9.44 21.54
N GLU A 76 3.91 -9.09 22.55
CA GLU A 76 2.82 -8.14 22.39
C GLU A 76 3.12 -6.85 23.16
N ARG A 77 3.10 -5.72 22.46
CA ARG A 77 3.35 -4.40 23.04
C ARG A 77 2.49 -3.35 22.36
N PHE A 78 1.92 -2.44 23.15
CA PHE A 78 1.09 -1.33 22.68
C PHE A 78 -0.04 -1.76 21.72
N GLY A 79 -0.69 -2.90 21.99
CA GLY A 79 -1.78 -3.43 21.15
C GLY A 79 -1.35 -3.97 19.80
N ILE A 80 -0.05 -4.23 19.61
CA ILE A 80 0.52 -4.87 18.43
C ILE A 80 1.17 -6.18 18.84
N HIS A 81 0.72 -7.29 18.24
CA HIS A 81 1.34 -8.59 18.40
C HIS A 81 2.40 -8.80 17.31
N SER A 82 3.66 -8.92 17.72
CA SER A 82 4.75 -9.34 16.84
C SER A 82 4.86 -10.86 16.78
N ILE A 83 5.14 -11.39 15.60
CA ILE A 83 5.34 -12.82 15.39
C ILE A 83 6.80 -13.20 15.63
N GLY A 84 7.02 -14.37 16.20
CA GLY A 84 8.34 -14.96 16.31
C GLY A 84 8.86 -15.43 14.95
N PHE A 85 10.18 -15.53 14.82
CA PHE A 85 10.81 -16.16 13.68
C PHE A 85 12.05 -16.90 14.15
N ASP A 86 11.97 -18.23 14.07
CA ASP A 86 12.95 -19.17 14.61
C ASP A 86 14.06 -19.44 13.58
N SER A 87 14.53 -18.38 12.92
CA SER A 87 15.61 -18.41 11.94
C SER A 87 16.30 -17.06 11.81
N TYR A 88 17.44 -17.06 11.14
CA TYR A 88 18.24 -15.88 10.91
C TYR A 88 17.66 -15.03 9.77
N PHE A 89 17.96 -13.73 9.79
CA PHE A 89 17.61 -12.84 8.69
C PHE A 89 18.71 -11.80 8.44
N PRO A 90 19.10 -11.56 7.17
CA PRO A 90 20.35 -10.86 6.83
C PRO A 90 20.39 -9.39 7.22
N ARG A 91 19.22 -8.74 7.34
CA ARG A 91 19.11 -7.31 7.63
C ARG A 91 18.01 -7.06 8.64
N SER A 92 18.36 -6.32 9.68
CA SER A 92 17.41 -5.86 10.68
C SER A 92 17.45 -4.34 10.79
N PHE A 93 16.51 -3.77 11.52
CA PHE A 93 16.56 -2.36 11.88
C PHE A 93 16.08 -2.12 13.31
N GLY A 94 16.50 -1.00 13.88
CA GLY A 94 16.01 -0.48 15.15
C GLY A 94 15.89 1.04 15.14
N PHE A 95 15.28 1.58 16.19
CA PHE A 95 15.03 3.02 16.30
C PHE A 95 16.08 3.70 17.19
N LYS A 96 16.63 4.82 16.71
CA LYS A 96 17.61 5.63 17.45
C LYS A 96 16.90 6.51 18.48
N VAL A 97 17.30 6.43 19.75
CA VAL A 97 16.72 7.27 20.82
C VAL A 97 17.12 8.73 20.60
N GLY A 98 16.21 9.66 20.90
CA GLY A 98 16.46 11.11 20.74
C GLY A 98 16.38 11.62 19.31
N SER A 99 16.13 10.76 18.31
CA SER A 99 15.94 11.17 16.91
C SER A 99 14.52 11.63 16.58
N LYS A 100 13.67 11.87 17.60
CA LYS A 100 12.34 12.44 17.40
C LYS A 100 12.51 13.93 17.14
N THR A 101 12.97 14.28 15.95
CA THR A 101 12.97 15.68 15.52
C THR A 101 11.53 16.18 15.51
N ALA A 102 11.35 17.48 15.69
CA ALA A 102 10.05 18.14 15.75
C ALA A 102 9.35 18.16 14.37
N CYS A 103 9.05 16.99 13.80
CA CYS A 103 8.17 16.87 12.65
C CYS A 103 6.76 17.16 13.11
N LYS A 104 6.35 18.42 12.94
CA LYS A 104 4.95 18.81 13.11
C LYS A 104 4.21 18.42 11.85
N ASP A 105 3.16 17.61 12.01
CA ASP A 105 2.23 17.35 10.93
C ASP A 105 1.43 18.64 10.65
N LEU A 106 1.74 19.29 9.52
CA LEU A 106 1.09 20.53 9.12
C LEU A 106 -0.22 20.30 8.34
N ARG A 107 -0.60 19.03 8.09
CA ARG A 107 -1.80 18.69 7.34
C ARG A 107 -3.06 19.15 8.03
N TRP A 108 -3.16 18.94 9.35
CA TRP A 108 -4.32 19.34 10.15
C TRP A 108 -4.50 20.86 10.27
N PRO A 109 -3.45 21.65 10.60
CA PRO A 109 -3.55 23.11 10.52
C PRO A 109 -3.88 23.61 9.11
N GLY A 110 -3.27 23.02 8.08
CA GLY A 110 -3.57 23.34 6.68
C GLY A 110 -5.02 23.06 6.33
N LEU A 111 -5.56 21.93 6.78
CA LEU A 111 -6.97 21.56 6.57
C LEU A 111 -7.91 22.54 7.26
N ALA A 112 -7.65 22.88 8.53
CA ALA A 112 -8.45 23.85 9.24
C ALA A 112 -8.48 25.21 8.53
N ALA A 113 -7.33 25.69 8.03
CA ALA A 113 -7.25 26.92 7.26
C ALA A 113 -8.05 26.82 5.94
N SER A 114 -7.86 25.76 5.16
CA SER A 114 -8.55 25.59 3.87
C SER A 114 -10.07 25.41 4.03
N VAL A 115 -10.53 24.63 5.02
CA VAL A 115 -11.96 24.48 5.33
C VAL A 115 -12.57 25.81 5.76
N THR A 116 -11.87 26.58 6.60
CA THR A 116 -12.35 27.90 7.04
C THR A 116 -12.47 28.87 5.87
N LEU A 117 -11.42 28.98 5.04
CA LEU A 117 -11.41 29.87 3.88
C LEU A 117 -12.49 29.49 2.85
N THR A 118 -12.64 28.19 2.55
CA THR A 118 -13.66 27.70 1.62
C THR A 118 -15.08 27.88 2.16
N THR A 119 -15.28 27.75 3.48
CA THR A 119 -16.56 27.99 4.14
C THR A 119 -16.95 29.46 4.07
N ILE A 120 -16.03 30.38 4.38
CA ILE A 120 -16.25 31.82 4.25
C ILE A 120 -16.59 32.16 2.80
N LEU A 121 -15.77 31.70 1.85
CA LEU A 121 -16.02 31.93 0.43
C LEU A 121 -17.40 31.41 -0.01
N SER A 122 -17.79 30.21 0.44
CA SER A 122 -19.08 29.61 0.12
C SER A 122 -20.25 30.45 0.62
N LEU A 123 -20.17 30.96 1.85
CA LEU A 123 -21.23 31.76 2.46
C LEU A 123 -21.43 33.13 1.78
N PHE A 124 -20.34 33.75 1.31
CA PHE A 124 -20.38 35.09 0.72
C PHE A 124 -20.45 35.10 -0.82
N THR A 125 -20.36 33.93 -1.49
CA THR A 125 -20.39 33.86 -2.95
C THR A 125 -21.74 33.40 -3.48
N THR A 126 -22.41 34.27 -4.24
CA THR A 126 -23.68 33.95 -4.93
C THR A 126 -23.48 33.46 -6.36
N SER A 127 -22.37 33.80 -7.00
CA SER A 127 -22.04 33.37 -8.37
C SER A 127 -21.65 31.89 -8.41
N PRO A 128 -22.38 31.04 -9.17
CA PRO A 128 -22.03 29.62 -9.31
C PRO A 128 -20.65 29.38 -9.89
N ALA A 129 -20.20 30.27 -10.79
CA ALA A 129 -18.90 30.17 -11.45
C ALA A 129 -17.75 30.38 -10.46
N VAL A 130 -17.82 31.48 -9.71
CA VAL A 130 -16.80 31.83 -8.72
C VAL A 130 -16.76 30.76 -7.63
N PHE A 131 -17.93 30.35 -7.14
CA PHE A 131 -18.01 29.31 -6.11
C PHE A 131 -17.38 28.00 -6.59
N PHE A 132 -17.81 27.45 -7.73
CA PHE A 132 -17.31 26.15 -8.18
C PHE A 132 -15.82 26.18 -8.47
N TRP A 133 -15.32 27.15 -9.24
CA TRP A 133 -13.92 27.16 -9.67
C TRP A 133 -12.96 27.43 -8.51
N SER A 134 -13.33 28.30 -7.57
CA SER A 134 -12.51 28.53 -6.39
C SER A 134 -12.47 27.33 -5.45
N ILE A 135 -13.61 26.66 -5.22
CA ILE A 135 -13.64 25.45 -4.40
C ILE A 135 -12.91 24.30 -5.08
N PHE A 136 -13.15 24.06 -6.37
CA PHE A 136 -12.47 23.00 -7.12
C PHE A 136 -10.96 23.16 -7.08
N THR A 137 -10.46 24.37 -7.39
CA THR A 137 -9.03 24.67 -7.37
C THR A 137 -8.46 24.56 -5.95
N GLY A 138 -9.17 25.09 -4.96
CA GLY A 138 -8.77 25.01 -3.56
C GLY A 138 -8.67 23.57 -3.06
N LEU A 139 -9.68 22.75 -3.32
CA LEU A 139 -9.68 21.32 -2.98
C LEU A 139 -8.55 20.59 -3.71
N PHE A 140 -8.36 20.85 -5.00
CA PHE A 140 -7.32 20.18 -5.79
C PHE A 140 -5.93 20.43 -5.22
N PHE A 141 -5.55 21.69 -5.03
CA PHE A 141 -4.23 22.01 -4.49
C PHE A 141 -4.09 21.64 -3.02
N HIS A 142 -5.18 21.67 -2.24
CA HIS A 142 -5.16 21.20 -0.88
C HIS A 142 -4.85 19.70 -0.80
N VAL A 143 -5.50 18.87 -1.64
CA VAL A 143 -5.20 17.44 -1.70
C VAL A 143 -3.79 17.22 -2.23
N ALA A 144 -3.44 17.82 -3.38
CA ALA A 144 -2.17 17.59 -4.07
C ALA A 144 -0.93 18.06 -3.31
N LEU A 145 -1.04 19.06 -2.42
CA LEU A 145 0.11 19.65 -1.72
C LEU A 145 0.08 19.44 -0.20
N VAL A 146 -1.10 19.21 0.39
CA VAL A 146 -1.27 19.14 1.84
C VAL A 146 -1.81 17.78 2.27
N SER A 147 -3.07 17.46 1.98
CA SER A 147 -3.73 16.28 2.58
C SER A 147 -3.18 14.95 2.10
N ASP A 148 -2.86 14.82 0.81
CA ASP A 148 -2.48 13.54 0.19
C ASP A 148 -1.62 13.75 -1.05
N PRO A 149 -0.42 14.35 -0.90
CA PRO A 149 0.45 14.64 -2.02
C PRO A 149 0.92 13.36 -2.74
N PRO A 150 1.07 13.39 -4.08
CA PRO A 150 1.55 12.26 -4.85
C PRO A 150 2.99 11.89 -4.45
N THR A 151 3.25 10.60 -4.31
CA THR A 151 4.58 10.05 -3.98
C THR A 151 5.32 9.64 -5.26
N LEU A 152 6.59 10.05 -5.40
CA LEU A 152 7.43 9.67 -6.56
C LEU A 152 7.77 8.18 -6.57
N ASN A 153 8.08 7.63 -5.40
CA ASN A 153 8.40 6.22 -5.16
C ASN A 153 7.70 5.79 -3.86
N ARG A 154 7.61 4.48 -3.61
CA ARG A 154 6.86 3.86 -2.49
C ARG A 154 7.01 4.59 -1.14
N ASP A 155 8.17 5.22 -0.87
CA ASP A 155 8.47 5.88 0.40
C ASP A 155 9.14 7.27 0.30
N THR A 156 9.19 7.91 -0.88
CA THR A 156 9.91 9.21 -1.05
C THR A 156 8.95 10.35 -1.38
N LEU A 157 8.83 11.29 -0.45
CA LEU A 157 8.16 12.57 -0.69
C LEU A 157 9.01 13.41 -1.65
N PRO A 158 8.43 13.94 -2.73
CA PRO A 158 9.14 14.85 -3.63
C PRO A 158 9.48 16.16 -2.93
N ASP A 159 10.53 16.82 -3.41
CA ASP A 159 10.78 18.22 -3.08
C ASP A 159 9.55 19.08 -3.49
N MET A 160 9.37 20.22 -2.82
CA MET A 160 8.21 21.11 -3.04
C MET A 160 8.05 21.51 -4.52
N PHE A 161 9.15 21.76 -5.23
CA PHE A 161 9.11 22.11 -6.65
C PHE A 161 8.61 20.97 -7.53
N THR A 162 8.98 19.73 -7.19
CA THR A 162 8.53 18.54 -7.91
C THR A 162 7.05 18.26 -7.61
N LEU A 163 6.62 18.41 -6.36
CA LEU A 163 5.19 18.35 -6.00
C LEU A 163 4.37 19.38 -6.76
N LEU A 164 4.84 20.62 -6.81
CA LEU A 164 4.17 21.69 -7.53
C LEU A 164 4.12 21.41 -9.04
N SER A 165 5.21 20.94 -9.62
CA SER A 165 5.27 20.56 -11.04
C SER A 165 4.26 19.45 -11.38
N MET A 166 4.20 18.40 -10.56
CA MET A 166 3.23 17.31 -10.73
C MET A 166 1.79 17.78 -10.55
N ALA A 167 1.52 18.59 -9.52
CA ALA A 167 0.19 19.14 -9.27
C ALA A 167 -0.28 20.00 -10.46
N ILE A 168 0.59 20.84 -11.03
CA ILE A 168 0.26 21.66 -12.21
C ILE A 168 0.00 20.75 -13.43
N ALA A 169 0.84 19.73 -13.65
CA ALA A 169 0.69 18.80 -14.76
C ALA A 169 -0.66 18.05 -14.70
N GLN A 170 -1.11 17.68 -13.50
CA GLN A 170 -2.39 17.02 -13.28
C GLN A 170 -3.58 18.00 -13.29
N PHE A 171 -3.36 19.26 -12.88
CA PHE A 171 -4.43 20.25 -12.78
C PHE A 171 -5.05 20.59 -14.14
N LEU A 172 -4.26 20.69 -15.20
CA LEU A 172 -4.76 21.08 -16.53
C LEU A 172 -5.81 20.10 -17.09
N PRO A 173 -5.55 18.78 -17.20
CA PRO A 173 -6.57 17.82 -17.61
C PRO A 173 -7.71 17.74 -16.59
N ALA A 174 -7.44 17.88 -15.29
CA ALA A 174 -8.48 17.94 -14.26
C ALA A 174 -9.43 19.13 -14.46
N ALA A 175 -8.89 20.31 -14.80
CA ALA A 175 -9.65 21.52 -15.07
C ALA A 175 -10.51 21.38 -16.33
N PHE A 176 -10.04 20.69 -17.36
CA PHE A 176 -10.85 20.37 -18.54
C PHE A 176 -12.07 19.52 -18.16
N VAL A 177 -11.88 18.43 -17.40
CA VAL A 177 -12.98 17.59 -16.92
C VAL A 177 -13.91 18.38 -15.99
N ALA A 178 -13.35 19.21 -15.12
CA ALA A 178 -14.12 20.10 -14.24
C ALA A 178 -14.96 21.11 -15.03
N TRP A 179 -14.46 21.63 -16.14
CA TRP A 179 -15.23 22.51 -17.03
C TRP A 179 -16.43 21.79 -17.64
N VAL A 180 -16.26 20.53 -18.08
CA VAL A 180 -17.37 19.70 -18.58
C VAL A 180 -18.40 19.46 -17.47
N MET A 181 -17.95 19.03 -16.28
CA MET A 181 -18.82 18.83 -15.12
C MET A 181 -19.56 20.12 -14.73
N TYR A 182 -18.87 21.26 -14.76
CA TYR A 182 -19.45 22.56 -14.47
C TYR A 182 -20.56 22.90 -15.46
N ARG A 183 -20.27 22.79 -16.76
CA ARG A 183 -21.18 23.19 -17.83
C ARG A 183 -22.45 22.34 -17.87
N TYR A 184 -22.33 21.04 -17.65
CA TYR A 184 -23.43 20.10 -17.86
C TYR A 184 -24.15 19.65 -16.58
N ALA A 185 -23.48 19.65 -15.42
CA ALA A 185 -24.06 19.18 -14.16
C ALA A 185 -24.14 20.28 -13.08
N VAL A 186 -23.03 20.95 -12.77
CA VAL A 186 -22.94 21.83 -11.57
C VAL A 186 -23.67 23.16 -11.75
N THR A 187 -23.60 23.77 -12.93
CA THR A 187 -24.33 25.03 -13.18
C THR A 187 -25.83 24.89 -13.00
N ARG A 188 -26.40 23.72 -13.28
CA ARG A 188 -27.84 23.48 -13.18
C ARG A 188 -28.29 23.35 -11.72
N SER A 189 -27.48 22.73 -10.87
CA SER A 189 -27.78 22.58 -9.44
C SER A 189 -27.53 23.87 -8.67
N LEU A 190 -26.54 24.68 -9.05
CA LEU A 190 -26.09 25.85 -8.29
C LEU A 190 -26.74 27.19 -8.68
N ARG A 191 -27.55 27.25 -9.75
CA ARG A 191 -28.20 28.50 -10.20
C ARG A 191 -29.38 28.90 -9.32
N GLY A 192 -29.43 30.15 -8.87
CA GLY A 192 -30.60 30.69 -8.17
C GLY A 192 -30.78 30.19 -6.73
N LEU A 193 -29.72 29.70 -6.06
CA LEU A 193 -29.79 29.38 -4.64
C LEU A 193 -29.79 30.64 -3.78
N THR A 194 -30.85 30.78 -2.97
CA THR A 194 -30.96 31.81 -1.94
C THR A 194 -30.38 31.34 -0.60
N ALA A 195 -30.49 30.05 -0.28
CA ALA A 195 -30.02 29.47 0.98
C ALA A 195 -28.51 29.15 0.95
N GLN A 196 -27.68 30.14 1.29
CA GLN A 196 -26.22 29.99 1.27
C GLN A 196 -25.69 29.01 2.33
N VAL A 197 -26.30 28.95 3.51
CA VAL A 197 -25.91 27.99 4.56
C VAL A 197 -26.22 26.56 4.13
N GLU A 198 -27.41 26.32 3.56
CA GLU A 198 -27.77 25.00 3.05
C GLU A 198 -26.81 24.56 1.93
N LYS A 199 -26.46 25.47 1.00
CA LYS A 199 -25.45 25.20 -0.02
C LYS A 199 -24.10 24.79 0.59
N THR A 200 -23.62 25.53 1.58
CA THR A 200 -22.34 25.22 2.23
C THR A 200 -22.38 23.85 2.92
N VAL A 201 -23.42 23.55 3.69
CA VAL A 201 -23.51 22.27 4.39
C VAL A 201 -23.72 21.11 3.42
N LEU A 202 -24.64 21.25 2.46
CA LEU A 202 -25.07 20.15 1.59
C LEU A 202 -24.16 19.94 0.39
N TRP A 203 -23.38 20.93 -0.05
CA TRP A 203 -22.48 20.79 -1.19
C TRP A 203 -21.01 20.80 -0.77
N LEU A 204 -20.57 21.82 -0.02
CA LEU A 204 -19.16 21.95 0.39
C LEU A 204 -18.77 20.88 1.41
N GLY A 205 -19.65 20.55 2.37
CA GLY A 205 -19.39 19.50 3.36
C GLY A 205 -19.08 18.14 2.71
N PRO A 206 -19.98 17.57 1.89
CA PRO A 206 -19.73 16.34 1.16
C PRO A 206 -18.53 16.43 0.21
N ALA A 207 -18.26 17.59 -0.40
CA ALA A 207 -17.06 17.78 -1.22
C ALA A 207 -15.76 17.63 -0.43
N TRP A 208 -15.70 18.15 0.80
CA TRP A 208 -14.57 17.90 1.71
C TRP A 208 -14.47 16.44 2.15
N VAL A 209 -15.60 15.79 2.44
CA VAL A 209 -15.65 14.35 2.79
C VAL A 209 -15.09 13.49 1.66
N GLY A 210 -15.43 13.80 0.41
CA GLY A 210 -14.89 13.12 -0.76
C GLY A 210 -13.43 13.45 -1.03
N ALA A 211 -13.03 14.72 -0.86
CA ALA A 211 -11.64 15.15 -1.06
C ALA A 211 -10.68 14.50 -0.05
N LEU A 212 -11.16 14.19 1.15
CA LEU A 212 -10.44 13.50 2.22
C LEU A 212 -10.72 11.99 2.25
N ASN A 213 -10.91 11.37 1.08
CA ASN A 213 -11.18 9.93 0.93
C ASN A 213 -10.22 9.06 1.75
N ASN A 214 -8.95 9.45 1.81
CA ASN A 214 -7.90 8.79 2.58
C ASN A 214 -8.15 8.74 4.09
N TYR A 215 -8.91 9.68 4.64
CA TYR A 215 -9.30 9.70 6.04
C TYR A 215 -10.74 9.19 6.28
N THR A 216 -11.60 9.26 5.27
CA THR A 216 -13.02 8.90 5.36
C THR A 216 -13.30 7.48 4.89
N PHE A 217 -13.00 7.14 3.63
CA PHE A 217 -13.39 5.88 3.00
C PHE A 217 -12.29 4.82 2.96
N ASP A 218 -10.99 5.18 2.99
CA ASP A 218 -9.87 4.21 3.02
C ASP A 218 -9.86 3.32 4.28
N LYS A 219 -10.68 3.67 5.28
CA LYS A 219 -10.88 2.90 6.51
C LYS A 219 -11.91 1.77 6.37
N LEU A 220 -12.66 1.74 5.28
CA LEU A 220 -13.58 0.64 5.01
C LEU A 220 -12.78 -0.67 4.85
N PRO A 221 -13.22 -1.79 5.44
CA PRO A 221 -12.52 -3.09 5.40
C PRO A 221 -12.67 -3.77 4.03
N ILE A 222 -12.34 -3.06 2.95
CA ILE A 222 -12.33 -3.56 1.57
C ILE A 222 -11.18 -2.85 0.86
N GLN A 223 -10.06 -3.54 0.68
CA GLN A 223 -8.89 -2.99 -0.01
C GLN A 223 -8.73 -3.58 -1.41
N ARG A 224 -9.22 -4.81 -1.62
CA ARG A 224 -9.19 -5.53 -2.89
C ARG A 224 -10.47 -6.33 -3.01
N LEU A 225 -11.06 -6.37 -4.22
CA LEU A 225 -12.24 -7.19 -4.51
C LEU A 225 -11.88 -8.64 -4.86
N THR A 226 -10.76 -9.17 -4.34
CA THR A 226 -10.42 -10.58 -4.53
C THR A 226 -11.20 -11.45 -3.54
N ILE A 227 -11.56 -12.66 -3.97
CA ILE A 227 -12.33 -13.60 -3.13
C ILE A 227 -11.58 -13.97 -1.85
N HIS A 228 -10.24 -14.07 -1.92
CA HIS A 228 -9.40 -14.39 -0.77
C HIS A 228 -9.37 -13.25 0.25
N ASP A 229 -9.21 -12.01 -0.20
CA ASP A 229 -9.16 -10.84 0.69
C ASP A 229 -10.51 -10.61 1.39
N ILE A 230 -11.62 -10.84 0.70
CA ILE A 230 -12.97 -10.71 1.25
C ILE A 230 -13.21 -11.74 2.38
N ARG A 231 -12.68 -12.96 2.25
CA ARG A 231 -12.80 -14.00 3.29
C ARG A 231 -11.86 -13.77 4.46
N ALA A 232 -10.68 -13.20 4.21
CA ALA A 232 -9.67 -12.98 5.24
C ALA A 232 -9.99 -11.78 6.14
N GLN A 233 -10.74 -10.78 5.65
CA GLN A 233 -11.04 -9.55 6.38
C GLN A 233 -12.36 -9.64 7.15
N PRO A 234 -12.35 -9.56 8.51
CA PRO A 234 -13.58 -9.53 9.28
C PRO A 234 -14.38 -8.26 8.96
N GLY A 235 -15.65 -8.42 8.60
CA GLY A 235 -16.56 -7.31 8.27
C GLY A 235 -16.62 -6.91 6.79
N ALA A 236 -15.69 -7.39 5.94
CA ALA A 236 -15.63 -7.02 4.51
C ALA A 236 -16.92 -7.32 3.75
N VAL A 237 -17.53 -8.49 4.00
CA VAL A 237 -18.79 -8.90 3.36
C VAL A 237 -19.94 -7.93 3.69
N SER A 238 -20.05 -7.54 4.96
CA SER A 238 -21.11 -6.61 5.40
C SER A 238 -20.97 -5.23 4.76
N THR A 239 -19.73 -4.73 4.68
CA THR A 239 -19.42 -3.45 4.02
C THR A 239 -19.68 -3.53 2.52
N LEU A 240 -19.36 -4.66 1.86
CA LEU A 240 -19.56 -4.83 0.42
C LEU A 240 -21.06 -4.80 0.09
N ILE A 241 -21.88 -5.52 0.87
CA ILE A 241 -23.33 -5.52 0.71
C ILE A 241 -23.88 -4.10 0.91
N ALA A 242 -23.43 -3.38 1.95
CA ALA A 242 -23.86 -2.00 2.19
C ALA A 242 -23.52 -1.07 1.02
N ILE A 243 -22.29 -1.14 0.49
CA ILE A 243 -21.86 -0.34 -0.67
C ILE A 243 -22.70 -0.67 -1.90
N VAL A 244 -22.91 -1.95 -2.22
CA VAL A 244 -23.72 -2.37 -3.37
C VAL A 244 -25.17 -1.90 -3.24
N LEU A 245 -25.76 -2.00 -2.06
CA LEU A 245 -27.12 -1.49 -1.81
C LEU A 245 -27.20 0.04 -1.92
N ILE A 246 -26.19 0.76 -1.42
CA ILE A 246 -26.12 2.22 -1.55
C ILE A 246 -25.99 2.62 -3.02
N ILE A 247 -25.05 2.03 -3.78
CA ILE A 247 -24.87 2.31 -5.21
C ILE A 247 -26.13 1.91 -5.99
N GLY A 248 -26.72 0.76 -5.69
CA GLY A 248 -27.96 0.28 -6.30
C GLY A 248 -29.14 1.23 -6.05
N SER A 249 -29.34 1.67 -4.82
CA SER A 249 -30.39 2.65 -4.47
C SER A 249 -30.15 4.02 -5.14
N ILE A 250 -28.89 4.46 -5.24
CA ILE A 250 -28.53 5.65 -6.00
C ILE A 250 -28.88 5.45 -7.48
N ALA A 251 -28.46 4.35 -8.10
CA ALA A 251 -28.69 4.06 -9.51
C ALA A 251 -30.18 3.93 -9.83
N ILE A 252 -30.95 3.24 -8.99
CA ILE A 252 -32.42 3.13 -9.11
C ILE A 252 -33.07 4.50 -8.93
N GLY A 253 -32.62 5.29 -7.95
CA GLY A 253 -33.09 6.66 -7.76
C GLY A 253 -32.78 7.58 -8.96
N GLN A 254 -31.62 7.40 -9.59
CA GLN A 254 -31.28 8.09 -10.85
C GLN A 254 -32.22 7.62 -11.97
N ALA A 255 -32.39 6.30 -12.15
CA ALA A 255 -33.27 5.72 -13.17
C ALA A 255 -34.74 6.15 -13.03
N TYR A 256 -35.27 6.15 -11.81
CA TYR A 256 -36.62 6.62 -11.52
C TYR A 256 -36.77 8.12 -11.82
N ALA A 257 -35.80 8.94 -11.40
CA ALA A 257 -35.79 10.37 -11.72
C ALA A 257 -35.69 10.63 -13.24
N PHE A 258 -34.94 9.79 -13.99
CA PHE A 258 -34.87 9.87 -15.45
C PHE A 258 -36.20 9.52 -16.12
N LEU A 259 -36.93 8.53 -15.59
CA LEU A 259 -38.22 8.09 -16.12
C LEU A 259 -39.34 9.11 -15.91
N VAL A 260 -39.36 9.77 -14.75
CA VAL A 260 -40.44 10.71 -14.40
C VAL A 260 -40.34 12.04 -15.18
N GLU A 261 -39.13 12.47 -15.57
CA GLU A 261 -38.93 13.85 -16.07
C GLU A 261 -38.41 13.94 -17.52
N GLY A 262 -38.12 12.82 -18.19
CA GLY A 262 -37.81 12.79 -19.62
C GLY A 262 -36.54 13.56 -20.05
N ARG A 263 -35.73 14.06 -19.10
CA ARG A 263 -34.47 14.78 -19.37
C ARG A 263 -33.40 14.42 -18.36
N PHE A 264 -32.22 14.09 -18.88
CA PHE A 264 -31.10 13.56 -18.12
C PHE A 264 -30.53 14.61 -17.12
N ALA A 265 -30.75 14.36 -15.82
CA ALA A 265 -30.02 14.87 -14.65
C ALA A 265 -29.96 16.39 -14.47
N SER A 266 -31.04 17.00 -13.97
CA SER A 266 -31.01 18.42 -13.59
C SER A 266 -32.12 18.76 -12.59
N PHE A 267 -31.94 18.46 -11.29
CA PHE A 267 -32.81 19.07 -10.27
C PHE A 267 -32.04 19.58 -9.04
N GLN A 268 -32.52 20.73 -8.56
CA GLN A 268 -32.13 21.39 -7.30
C GLN A 268 -32.78 20.72 -6.08
N ASN A 269 -32.72 19.38 -6.01
CA ASN A 269 -33.14 18.68 -4.81
C ASN A 269 -31.96 18.56 -3.84
N ARG A 270 -32.24 18.65 -2.53
CA ARG A 270 -31.20 18.56 -1.47
C ARG A 270 -30.27 17.34 -1.64
N PRO A 271 -30.76 16.15 -2.02
CA PRO A 271 -29.88 14.99 -2.25
C PRO A 271 -28.95 15.12 -3.48
N SER A 272 -29.32 15.91 -4.50
CA SER A 272 -28.46 16.18 -5.67
C SER A 272 -27.23 17.00 -5.28
N LEU A 273 -27.39 17.99 -4.40
CA LEU A 273 -26.26 18.79 -3.88
C LEU A 273 -25.23 17.92 -3.14
N ILE A 274 -25.71 17.02 -2.27
CA ILE A 274 -24.85 16.09 -1.51
C ILE A 274 -24.07 15.19 -2.44
N ARG A 275 -24.77 14.53 -3.38
CA ARG A 275 -24.17 13.59 -4.33
C ARG A 275 -23.15 14.30 -5.22
N GLN A 276 -23.48 15.48 -5.73
CA GLN A 276 -22.59 16.25 -6.58
C GLN A 276 -21.34 16.70 -5.82
N GLY A 277 -21.48 17.26 -4.61
CA GLY A 277 -20.35 17.64 -3.78
C GLY A 277 -19.43 16.45 -3.51
N LEU A 278 -19.99 15.33 -3.03
CA LEU A 278 -19.23 14.12 -2.75
C LEU A 278 -18.48 13.59 -3.97
N LEU A 279 -19.14 13.46 -5.12
CA LEU A 279 -18.52 12.94 -6.34
C LEU A 279 -17.41 13.85 -6.86
N ILE A 280 -17.56 15.17 -6.76
CA ILE A 280 -16.50 16.12 -7.12
C ILE A 280 -15.32 15.99 -6.15
N GLY A 281 -15.59 15.86 -4.85
CA GLY A 281 -14.56 15.61 -3.85
C GLY A 281 -13.77 14.34 -4.14
N LEU A 282 -14.46 13.24 -4.40
CA LEU A 282 -13.84 11.95 -4.76
C LEU A 282 -13.04 12.03 -6.05
N PHE A 283 -13.57 12.72 -7.07
CA PHE A 283 -12.86 12.97 -8.32
C PHE A 283 -11.57 13.77 -8.09
N VAL A 284 -11.65 14.84 -7.29
CA VAL A 284 -10.47 15.65 -6.94
C VAL A 284 -9.44 14.80 -6.18
N ASN A 285 -9.88 14.01 -5.19
CA ASN A 285 -8.98 13.12 -4.46
C ASN A 285 -8.24 12.15 -5.40
N GLY A 286 -8.99 11.47 -6.27
CA GLY A 286 -8.43 10.51 -7.22
C GLY A 286 -7.41 11.13 -8.17
N VAL A 287 -7.77 12.23 -8.84
CA VAL A 287 -6.90 12.85 -9.86
C VAL A 287 -5.70 13.57 -9.24
N ALA A 288 -5.87 14.23 -8.09
CA ALA A 288 -4.76 14.92 -7.42
C ALA A 288 -3.72 13.95 -6.84
N ARG A 289 -4.14 12.75 -6.41
CA ARG A 289 -3.25 11.74 -5.81
C ARG A 289 -2.63 10.82 -6.86
N TRP A 290 -3.46 10.25 -7.73
CA TRP A 290 -3.05 9.18 -8.65
C TRP A 290 -2.87 9.67 -10.09
N GLY A 291 -3.30 10.89 -10.41
CA GLY A 291 -3.33 11.38 -11.78
C GLY A 291 -4.39 10.67 -12.63
N PHE A 292 -4.24 10.80 -13.95
CA PHE A 292 -5.07 10.09 -14.92
C PHE A 292 -4.41 8.77 -15.29
N ALA A 293 -5.21 7.72 -15.43
CA ALA A 293 -4.72 6.44 -15.95
C ALA A 293 -4.15 6.62 -17.36
N SER A 294 -3.06 5.89 -17.66
CA SER A 294 -2.50 5.83 -19.01
C SER A 294 -3.54 5.23 -19.98
N ILE A 295 -3.63 5.80 -21.18
CA ILE A 295 -4.49 5.26 -22.24
C ILE A 295 -3.97 3.90 -22.76
N LEU A 296 -2.67 3.65 -22.60
CA LEU A 296 -2.02 2.39 -22.87
C LEU A 296 -1.80 1.69 -21.52
N GLN A 297 -2.80 0.96 -21.06
CA GLN A 297 -2.72 0.19 -19.83
C GLN A 297 -2.50 -1.29 -20.17
N THR A 298 -1.44 -1.89 -19.64
CA THR A 298 -1.16 -3.31 -19.86
C THR A 298 -1.85 -4.18 -18.80
N PRO A 299 -2.22 -5.44 -19.13
CA PRO A 299 -2.77 -6.37 -18.13
C PRO A 299 -1.86 -6.58 -16.90
N GLY A 300 -0.54 -6.46 -17.08
CA GLY A 300 0.43 -6.54 -15.98
C GLY A 300 0.36 -5.36 -15.01
N GLU A 301 0.13 -4.14 -15.50
CA GLU A 301 -0.04 -2.95 -14.65
C GLU A 301 -1.37 -2.98 -13.86
N LEU A 302 -2.41 -3.61 -14.41
CA LEU A 302 -3.70 -3.80 -13.71
C LEU A 302 -3.61 -4.80 -12.54
N LEU A 303 -2.73 -5.79 -12.65
CA LEU A 303 -2.60 -6.85 -11.66
C LEU A 303 -1.71 -6.44 -10.48
N ALA A 304 -0.86 -5.41 -10.63
CA ALA A 304 0.06 -4.90 -9.61
C ALA A 304 0.83 -6.04 -8.89
N ASP A 305 0.65 -6.16 -7.56
CA ASP A 305 1.25 -7.21 -6.69
C ASP A 305 0.34 -8.46 -6.55
N GLY A 306 -0.61 -8.68 -7.46
CA GLY A 306 -1.50 -9.85 -7.45
C GLY A 306 -0.81 -11.11 -7.97
N GLN A 307 -1.23 -12.28 -7.47
CA GLN A 307 -0.81 -13.57 -8.02
C GLN A 307 -1.22 -13.66 -9.49
N ARG A 308 -0.26 -14.03 -10.35
CA ARG A 308 -0.44 -14.11 -11.81
C ARG A 308 -1.09 -15.42 -12.25
N GLY A 309 -1.09 -16.43 -11.38
CA GLY A 309 -1.51 -17.78 -11.73
C GLY A 309 -0.53 -18.46 -12.69
N SER A 310 0.73 -18.02 -12.66
CA SER A 310 1.82 -18.60 -13.44
C SER A 310 2.11 -20.04 -13.00
N ILE A 311 2.76 -20.79 -13.89
CA ILE A 311 3.25 -22.12 -13.54
C ILE A 311 4.22 -22.06 -12.34
N LEU A 312 4.15 -23.05 -11.47
CA LEU A 312 4.99 -23.15 -10.27
C LEU A 312 6.08 -24.20 -10.49
N PRO A 313 7.32 -23.96 -10.03
CA PRO A 313 8.37 -24.96 -10.09
C PRO A 313 8.06 -26.18 -9.22
N ASP A 314 8.21 -27.38 -9.79
CA ASP A 314 8.24 -28.62 -9.03
C ASP A 314 9.69 -28.99 -8.73
N VAL A 315 10.12 -28.72 -7.49
CA VAL A 315 11.51 -28.87 -7.05
C VAL A 315 11.64 -30.13 -6.20
N ALA A 316 12.56 -31.00 -6.60
CA ALA A 316 12.91 -32.22 -5.87
C ALA A 316 14.19 -32.04 -5.05
N VAL A 317 14.26 -32.66 -3.89
CA VAL A 317 15.48 -32.69 -3.06
C VAL A 317 16.32 -33.89 -3.47
N LEU A 318 17.56 -33.64 -3.92
CA LEU A 318 18.52 -34.68 -4.30
C LEU A 318 19.30 -35.21 -3.08
N ALA A 319 19.67 -34.30 -2.19
CA ALA A 319 20.37 -34.61 -0.94
C ALA A 319 20.06 -33.53 0.09
N ALA A 320 19.72 -33.93 1.31
CA ALA A 320 19.59 -33.03 2.46
C ALA A 320 20.44 -33.58 3.60
N GLY A 321 21.45 -32.82 3.98
CA GLY A 321 22.27 -33.08 5.17
C GLY A 321 22.02 -32.03 6.24
N VAL A 322 22.85 -32.05 7.28
CA VAL A 322 22.84 -30.98 8.29
C VAL A 322 23.44 -29.71 7.72
N ASP A 323 24.55 -29.78 6.98
CA ASP A 323 25.31 -28.60 6.54
C ASP A 323 24.91 -28.08 5.15
N ASN A 324 24.31 -28.89 4.29
CA ASN A 324 23.91 -28.49 2.96
C ASN A 324 22.64 -29.21 2.48
N ILE A 325 21.95 -28.58 1.54
CA ILE A 325 20.80 -29.14 0.85
C ILE A 325 20.94 -28.87 -0.64
N THR A 326 20.72 -29.90 -1.46
CA THR A 326 20.82 -29.82 -2.92
C THR A 326 19.47 -30.09 -3.55
N PHE A 327 19.00 -29.13 -4.32
CA PHE A 327 17.74 -29.18 -5.05
C PHE A 327 17.99 -29.49 -6.52
N SER A 328 17.14 -30.33 -7.10
CA SER A 328 16.96 -30.45 -8.54
C SER A 328 15.84 -29.49 -8.94
N LEU A 329 16.22 -28.46 -9.68
CA LEU A 329 15.32 -27.42 -10.16
C LEU A 329 14.60 -27.85 -11.45
N GLY A 330 15.01 -28.96 -12.06
CA GLY A 330 14.45 -29.48 -13.30
C GLY A 330 15.08 -28.88 -14.57
N SER A 331 14.38 -29.04 -15.69
CA SER A 331 14.84 -28.58 -17.00
C SER A 331 14.24 -27.22 -17.37
N LEU A 332 15.08 -26.31 -17.85
CA LEU A 332 14.71 -25.03 -18.44
C LEU A 332 15.13 -24.99 -19.91
N PRO A 333 14.49 -24.19 -20.78
CA PRO A 333 13.37 -23.28 -20.51
C PRO A 333 12.01 -23.99 -20.43
N ILE A 334 11.02 -23.36 -19.78
CA ILE A 334 9.64 -23.84 -19.73
C ILE A 334 8.70 -22.78 -20.31
N HIS A 335 7.80 -23.19 -21.20
CA HIS A 335 6.81 -22.33 -21.80
C HIS A 335 5.48 -22.38 -21.03
N ASP A 336 5.04 -21.25 -20.51
CA ASP A 336 3.74 -21.09 -19.90
C ASP A 336 2.72 -20.66 -20.97
N ALA A 337 1.89 -21.61 -21.41
CA ALA A 337 0.86 -21.38 -22.41
C ALA A 337 -0.26 -20.44 -21.92
N ARG A 338 -0.47 -20.30 -20.59
CA ARG A 338 -1.49 -19.39 -20.05
C ARG A 338 -1.04 -17.95 -20.10
N MET A 339 0.25 -17.72 -19.83
CA MET A 339 0.84 -16.38 -19.83
C MET A 339 1.48 -16.00 -21.17
N ALA A 340 1.60 -16.95 -22.11
CA ALA A 340 2.34 -16.81 -23.37
C ALA A 340 3.79 -16.32 -23.16
N VAL A 341 4.41 -16.79 -22.06
CA VAL A 341 5.76 -16.40 -21.64
C VAL A 341 6.62 -17.64 -21.54
N THR A 342 7.87 -17.53 -21.99
CA THR A 342 8.89 -18.56 -21.78
C THR A 342 9.79 -18.13 -20.63
N TYR A 343 9.86 -18.98 -19.61
CA TYR A 343 10.75 -18.81 -18.48
C TYR A 343 12.10 -19.44 -18.81
N TYR A 344 13.15 -18.64 -18.64
CA TYR A 344 14.50 -19.09 -18.89
C TYR A 344 15.19 -19.46 -17.58
N GLY A 345 14.89 -18.80 -16.46
CA GLY A 345 15.59 -19.03 -15.20
C GLY A 345 14.68 -19.48 -14.06
N MET A 346 15.30 -19.70 -12.91
CA MET A 346 14.63 -19.89 -11.63
C MET A 346 15.24 -18.97 -10.57
N SER A 347 14.38 -18.53 -9.66
CA SER A 347 14.74 -17.82 -8.44
C SER A 347 14.43 -18.68 -7.22
N ALA A 348 15.33 -18.67 -6.25
CA ALA A 348 15.11 -19.27 -4.94
C ALA A 348 15.22 -18.22 -3.85
N LEU A 349 14.16 -18.14 -3.03
CA LEU A 349 14.14 -17.36 -1.80
C LEU A 349 14.51 -18.27 -0.63
N VAL A 350 15.43 -17.79 0.21
CA VAL A 350 15.70 -18.39 1.52
C VAL A 350 15.29 -17.37 2.57
N ASN A 351 14.40 -17.77 3.47
CA ASN A 351 13.81 -16.89 4.49
C ASN A 351 13.24 -15.59 3.88
N ASP A 352 12.50 -15.72 2.78
CA ASP A 352 11.88 -14.62 2.01
C ASP A 352 12.88 -13.60 1.41
N VAL A 353 14.16 -13.98 1.30
CA VAL A 353 15.21 -13.19 0.63
C VAL A 353 15.74 -13.94 -0.58
N GLU A 354 15.79 -13.29 -1.74
CA GLU A 354 16.35 -13.88 -2.96
C GLU A 354 17.84 -14.18 -2.75
N ARG A 355 18.21 -15.46 -2.85
CA ARG A 355 19.59 -15.95 -2.70
C ARG A 355 20.16 -16.50 -3.98
N PHE A 356 19.28 -16.95 -4.86
CA PHE A 356 19.67 -17.53 -6.14
C PHE A 356 18.75 -16.97 -7.21
N ARG A 357 19.38 -16.52 -8.30
CA ARG A 357 18.72 -16.23 -9.58
C ARG A 357 19.65 -16.76 -10.66
N GLY A 358 19.29 -17.89 -11.24
CA GLY A 358 20.14 -18.62 -12.18
C GLY A 358 19.54 -18.67 -13.59
N PRO A 359 20.39 -18.63 -14.63
CA PRO A 359 19.94 -18.54 -16.01
C PRO A 359 19.39 -19.86 -16.55
N GLY A 360 18.61 -19.70 -17.61
CA GLY A 360 18.58 -20.60 -18.77
C GLY A 360 19.42 -19.97 -19.87
N GLY A 361 20.73 -20.25 -19.81
CA GLY A 361 21.75 -19.82 -20.76
C GLY A 361 23.13 -19.91 -20.09
N ASP A 362 24.06 -20.77 -20.49
CA ASP A 362 24.14 -21.65 -21.65
C ASP A 362 23.34 -22.96 -21.51
N VAL A 363 22.69 -23.36 -22.60
CA VAL A 363 21.94 -24.62 -22.74
C VAL A 363 22.92 -25.79 -22.73
N GLY A 364 23.36 -26.17 -21.54
CA GLY A 364 23.74 -27.55 -21.25
C GLY A 364 22.45 -28.33 -20.97
N THR A 365 22.20 -29.37 -21.75
CA THR A 365 21.05 -30.30 -21.63
C THR A 365 21.11 -31.11 -20.33
N GLY A 366 21.00 -30.45 -19.18
CA GLY A 366 21.08 -31.07 -17.86
C GLY A 366 20.06 -30.50 -16.88
N ASN A 367 19.67 -31.31 -15.90
CA ASN A 367 18.88 -30.83 -14.76
C ASN A 367 19.70 -29.76 -14.02
N VAL A 368 19.13 -28.56 -13.88
CA VAL A 368 19.76 -27.50 -13.10
C VAL A 368 19.70 -27.92 -11.64
N THR A 369 20.87 -27.96 -10.98
CA THR A 369 20.96 -28.21 -9.55
C THR A 369 21.41 -26.97 -8.83
N TRP A 370 20.88 -26.76 -7.63
CA TRP A 370 21.32 -25.68 -6.75
C TRP A 370 21.57 -26.25 -5.38
N THR A 371 22.80 -26.08 -4.89
CA THR A 371 23.20 -26.47 -3.55
C THR A 371 23.24 -25.23 -2.68
N TRP A 372 22.51 -25.28 -1.58
CA TRP A 372 22.54 -24.29 -0.53
C TRP A 372 23.34 -24.82 0.65
N ASN A 373 24.34 -24.06 1.08
CA ASN A 373 25.08 -24.36 2.31
C ASN A 373 24.40 -23.62 3.45
N ARG A 374 24.22 -24.30 4.58
CA ARG A 374 23.57 -23.74 5.74
C ARG A 374 24.31 -22.49 6.20
N HIS A 375 23.54 -21.49 6.57
CA HIS A 375 24.11 -20.30 7.16
C HIS A 375 24.50 -20.57 8.62
N THR A 376 25.80 -20.72 8.87
CA THR A 376 26.34 -20.86 10.23
C THR A 376 26.83 -19.51 10.74
N HIS A 377 26.24 -18.99 11.81
CA HIS A 377 26.71 -17.78 12.45
C HIS A 377 27.97 -18.09 13.30
N THR A 378 29.05 -17.32 13.12
CA THR A 378 30.35 -17.59 13.77
C THR A 378 30.33 -17.45 15.29
N SER A 379 29.32 -16.80 15.89
CA SER A 379 29.16 -16.79 17.36
C SER A 379 28.47 -18.04 17.92
N ASP A 380 27.85 -18.86 17.07
CA ASP A 380 27.08 -20.02 17.51
C ASP A 380 27.97 -21.27 17.63
N GLN A 381 29.20 -21.22 17.10
CA GLN A 381 30.23 -22.25 17.28
C GLN A 381 30.70 -22.37 18.74
N GLU A 382 30.56 -21.31 19.56
CA GLU A 382 30.95 -21.35 20.98
C GLU A 382 29.82 -21.84 21.91
N ALA A 383 28.57 -21.92 21.43
CA ALA A 383 27.40 -22.16 22.28
C ALA A 383 26.83 -23.60 22.21
N GLY A 384 27.33 -24.47 21.33
CA GLY A 384 26.74 -25.81 21.12
C GLY A 384 25.28 -25.76 20.67
N ASP A 385 24.85 -24.64 20.10
CA ASP A 385 23.46 -24.39 19.72
C ASP A 385 23.15 -25.08 18.39
N SER A 386 21.95 -25.66 18.29
CA SER A 386 21.54 -26.37 17.08
C SER A 386 21.36 -25.40 15.91
N PRO A 387 21.69 -25.79 14.67
CA PRO A 387 21.54 -24.91 13.51
C PRO A 387 20.10 -24.45 13.33
N LEU A 388 19.90 -23.20 12.90
CA LEU A 388 18.57 -22.61 12.72
C LEU A 388 17.81 -23.25 11.55
N ARG A 389 16.48 -23.26 11.65
CA ARG A 389 15.58 -23.76 10.57
C ARG A 389 15.60 -22.78 9.40
N GLU A 390 15.49 -23.23 8.16
CA GLU A 390 15.46 -22.34 6.99
C GLU A 390 14.25 -22.63 6.10
N TYR A 391 13.70 -21.59 5.48
CA TYR A 391 12.49 -21.68 4.65
C TYR A 391 12.81 -21.38 3.19
N PHE A 392 12.39 -22.25 2.28
CA PHE A 392 12.71 -22.16 0.86
C PHE A 392 11.46 -21.94 0.01
N ARG A 393 11.53 -21.03 -0.96
CA ARG A 393 10.49 -20.83 -1.98
C ARG A 393 11.14 -20.70 -3.36
N PHE A 394 10.46 -21.19 -4.38
CA PHE A 394 10.98 -21.20 -5.75
C PHE A 394 9.99 -20.54 -6.70
N GLY A 395 10.51 -19.82 -7.70
CA GLY A 395 9.72 -19.18 -8.74
C GLY A 395 10.47 -19.17 -10.07
N TYR A 396 9.74 -19.20 -11.19
CA TYR A 396 10.36 -19.08 -12.50
C TYR A 396 10.67 -17.62 -12.85
N VAL A 397 11.73 -17.38 -13.64
CA VAL A 397 12.21 -16.03 -13.99
C VAL A 397 12.37 -15.88 -15.50
N THR A 398 12.02 -14.71 -16.02
CA THR A 398 12.26 -14.32 -17.40
C THR A 398 12.71 -12.85 -17.46
N GLY A 399 13.93 -12.60 -17.94
CA GLY A 399 14.56 -11.27 -17.85
C GLY A 399 14.52 -10.72 -16.42
N ASP A 400 13.92 -9.55 -16.24
CA ASP A 400 13.75 -8.89 -14.94
C ASP A 400 12.49 -9.31 -14.17
N HIS A 401 11.62 -10.12 -14.77
CA HIS A 401 10.34 -10.52 -14.20
C HIS A 401 10.41 -11.90 -13.54
N THR A 402 9.78 -12.03 -12.37
CA THR A 402 9.58 -13.31 -11.70
C THR A 402 8.11 -13.71 -11.76
N GLY A 403 7.85 -15.02 -11.91
CA GLY A 403 6.53 -15.62 -11.74
C GLY A 403 6.13 -15.70 -10.26
N ASP A 404 5.06 -16.42 -9.99
CA ASP A 404 4.59 -16.69 -8.64
C ASP A 404 5.56 -17.65 -7.94
N TYR A 405 5.78 -17.44 -6.64
CA TYR A 405 6.59 -18.34 -5.83
C TYR A 405 5.74 -19.48 -5.27
N THR A 406 6.37 -20.63 -5.01
CA THR A 406 5.76 -21.74 -4.28
C THR A 406 5.50 -21.38 -2.81
N ARG A 407 4.64 -22.16 -2.13
CA ARG A 407 4.61 -22.16 -0.66
C ARG A 407 5.96 -22.55 -0.08
N ALA A 408 6.22 -22.14 1.16
CA ALA A 408 7.49 -22.37 1.81
C ALA A 408 7.69 -23.84 2.19
N GLY A 409 8.82 -24.41 1.77
CA GLY A 409 9.33 -25.69 2.26
C GLY A 409 10.23 -25.43 3.47
N LYS A 410 10.35 -26.40 4.37
CA LYS A 410 11.10 -26.20 5.62
C LYS A 410 12.29 -27.14 5.68
N TRP A 411 13.47 -26.59 5.93
CA TRP A 411 14.66 -27.35 6.25
C TRP A 411 14.96 -27.20 7.73
N ASN A 412 14.77 -28.29 8.46
CA ASN A 412 14.90 -28.31 9.91
C ASN A 412 16.38 -28.31 10.36
N SER A 413 16.57 -28.09 11.66
CA SER A 413 17.87 -28.08 12.32
C SER A 413 18.57 -29.45 12.29
N ASP A 414 17.80 -30.52 12.27
CA ASP A 414 18.30 -31.90 12.17
C ASP A 414 18.69 -32.31 10.74
N GLY A 415 18.54 -31.40 9.77
CA GLY A 415 18.77 -31.65 8.35
C GLY A 415 17.57 -32.27 7.63
N SER A 416 16.45 -32.55 8.33
CA SER A 416 15.24 -33.07 7.70
C SER A 416 14.55 -32.02 6.82
N TRP A 417 13.97 -32.46 5.71
CA TRP A 417 13.25 -31.62 4.75
C TRP A 417 11.75 -31.89 4.81
N GLU A 418 10.96 -30.83 4.98
CA GLU A 418 9.50 -30.82 4.81
C GLU A 418 9.14 -30.23 3.45
N GLN A 419 8.49 -31.04 2.60
CA GLN A 419 8.09 -30.62 1.26
C GLN A 419 7.09 -29.45 1.30
N MET A 420 7.22 -28.56 0.32
CA MET A 420 6.30 -27.44 0.08
C MET A 420 4.87 -27.92 -0.12
N GLU A 421 3.91 -27.23 0.48
CA GLU A 421 2.49 -27.43 0.18
C GLU A 421 2.15 -26.98 -1.26
N ALA A 422 1.10 -27.56 -1.84
CA ALA A 422 0.68 -27.22 -3.19
C ALA A 422 0.13 -25.78 -3.31
N GLY A 423 0.46 -25.14 -4.43
CA GLY A 423 -0.04 -23.80 -4.81
C GLY A 423 0.94 -22.66 -4.54
N PRO A 424 0.57 -21.43 -4.94
CA PRO A 424 1.43 -20.26 -4.84
C PRO A 424 1.53 -19.73 -3.40
N SER A 425 2.62 -19.03 -3.10
CA SER A 425 2.80 -18.26 -1.87
C SER A 425 1.76 -17.15 -1.78
N LEU A 426 0.94 -17.21 -0.74
CA LEU A 426 0.06 -16.10 -0.34
C LEU A 426 0.82 -15.10 0.53
#